data_AF-A0A0V8SIT1-F1
#
_entry.id   AF-A0A0V8SIT1-F1
#
_cell.length_a   1.000
_cell.length_b   1.000
_cell.length_c   1.000
_cell.angle_alpha   90.00
_cell.angle_beta   90.00
_cell.angle_gamma   90.00
#
_symmetry.space_group_name_H-M   'P 1'
#
loop_
_entity.id
_entity.type
_entity.pdbx_description
1 polymer ?
#
loop_
_entity_poly.entity_id
_entity_poly.type
_entity_poly.pdbx_seq_one_letter_code
_entity_poly.pdbx_strand_id
1 'polypeptide(L)'
;MMPMPRSLDEMMAQADDLADRFEAYEPEPGDRDTVAPLTQLRLAALKRAEAEREIAEAVANARRSDTSWKAIGAAVGTSGEAARQRYGKRAS
;
A
#
# COMPACT_ATOMS: atom_id res chain seq x y z
N MET A 1 8.40 12.45 19.94
CA MET A 1 8.35 13.63 19.04
C MET A 1 7.33 13.32 17.95
N MET A 2 6.11 13.84 18.05
CA MET A 2 5.17 13.79 16.93
C MET A 2 5.75 14.69 15.83
N PRO A 3 5.80 14.27 14.55
CA PRO A 3 6.20 15.19 13.48
C PRO A 3 5.21 16.35 13.51
N MET A 4 5.71 17.57 13.65
CA MET A 4 4.88 18.76 13.54
C MET A 4 4.22 18.71 12.16
N PRO A 5 2.89 18.91 12.05
CA PRO A 5 2.27 19.04 10.74
C PRO A 5 2.95 20.21 10.02
N ARG A 6 3.45 19.95 8.80
CA ARG A 6 4.08 20.97 7.96
C ARG A 6 3.15 22.17 7.83
N SER A 7 3.69 23.39 7.89
CA SER A 7 2.89 24.60 7.63
C SER A 7 2.46 24.64 6.16
N LEU A 8 1.41 25.41 5.85
CA LEU A 8 0.97 25.60 4.47
C LEU A 8 2.11 26.19 3.62
N ASP A 9 2.84 27.17 4.16
CA ASP A 9 3.97 27.80 3.49
C ASP A 9 5.10 26.80 3.20
N GLU A 10 5.38 25.87 4.12
CA GLU A 10 6.35 24.79 3.90
C GLU A 10 5.88 23.81 2.81
N MET A 11 4.59 23.51 2.76
CA MET A 11 4.03 22.67 1.69
C MET A 11 4.12 23.37 0.33
N MET A 12 3.85 24.67 0.27
CA MET A 12 3.96 25.48 -0.95
C MET A 12 5.42 25.56 -1.44
N ALA A 13 6.35 25.91 -0.55
CA ALA A 13 7.77 25.98 -0.90
C ALA A 13 8.32 24.63 -1.41
N GLN A 14 7.86 23.52 -0.82
CA GLN A 14 8.23 22.20 -1.31
C GLN A 14 7.59 21.86 -2.67
N ALA A 15 6.36 22.33 -2.92
CA ALA A 15 5.73 22.13 -4.21
C ALA A 15 6.48 22.90 -5.31
N ASP A 16 6.92 24.12 -5.03
CA ASP A 16 7.72 24.93 -5.96
C ASP A 16 9.09 24.27 -6.24
N ASP A 17 9.80 23.78 -5.22
CA ASP A 17 11.06 23.01 -5.42
C ASP A 17 10.85 21.78 -6.31
N LEU A 18 9.74 21.07 -6.13
CA LEU A 18 9.41 19.92 -6.96
C LEU A 18 9.11 20.35 -8.41
N ALA A 19 8.39 21.46 -8.60
CA ALA A 19 8.08 21.98 -9.93
C ALA A 19 9.37 22.35 -10.68
N ASP A 20 10.26 23.12 -10.05
CA ASP A 20 11.56 23.50 -10.63
C ASP A 20 12.38 22.27 -11.04
N ARG A 21 12.38 21.23 -10.20
CA ARG A 21 13.09 19.98 -10.49
C ARG A 21 12.48 19.19 -11.65
N PHE A 22 11.15 19.20 -11.79
CA PHE A 22 10.50 18.55 -12.92
C PHE A 22 10.73 19.33 -14.23
N GLU A 23 10.70 20.66 -14.17
CA GLU A 23 10.93 21.52 -15.34
C GLU A 23 12.38 21.47 -15.82
N ALA A 24 13.35 21.41 -14.89
CA ALA A 24 14.77 21.34 -15.19
C ALA A 24 15.26 19.92 -15.56
N TYR A 25 14.40 18.91 -15.50
CA TYR A 25 14.80 17.53 -15.74
C TYR A 25 14.88 17.21 -17.23
N GLU A 26 16.10 17.01 -17.72
CA GLU A 26 16.38 16.46 -19.04
C GLU A 26 16.72 14.96 -18.93
N PRO A 27 15.92 14.05 -19.51
CA PRO A 27 16.11 12.61 -19.34
C PRO A 27 17.39 12.10 -19.99
N GLU A 28 18.17 11.32 -19.26
CA GLU A 28 19.31 10.59 -19.79
C GLU A 28 18.88 9.26 -20.43
N PRO A 29 19.68 8.68 -21.35
CA PRO A 29 19.42 7.35 -21.89
C PRO A 29 19.30 6.30 -20.76
N GLY A 30 18.13 5.67 -20.65
CA GLY A 30 17.84 4.67 -19.62
C GLY A 30 16.90 5.16 -18.51
N ASP A 31 16.69 6.46 -18.34
CA ASP A 31 15.79 6.98 -17.30
C ASP A 31 14.32 6.64 -17.53
N ARG A 32 13.92 6.50 -18.80
CA ARG A 32 12.54 6.17 -19.20
C ARG A 32 12.27 4.67 -19.20
N ASP A 33 13.29 3.88 -19.50
CA ASP A 33 13.17 2.45 -19.77
C ASP A 33 13.60 1.59 -18.60
N THR A 34 14.29 2.18 -17.62
CA THR A 34 14.77 1.47 -16.43
C THR A 34 14.18 2.09 -15.18
N VAL A 35 13.78 1.23 -14.26
CA VAL A 35 13.36 1.64 -12.93
C VAL A 35 14.49 1.24 -11.99
N ALA A 36 14.99 2.21 -11.22
CA ALA A 36 16.03 1.94 -10.24
C ALA A 36 15.67 0.72 -9.36
N PRO A 37 16.61 -0.21 -9.07
CA PRO A 37 16.31 -1.46 -8.36
C PRO A 37 15.58 -1.27 -7.02
N LEU A 38 15.95 -0.24 -6.25
CA LEU A 38 15.25 0.09 -5.01
C LEU A 38 13.82 0.60 -5.25
N THR A 39 13.58 1.32 -6.35
CA THR A 39 12.23 1.76 -6.74
C THR A 39 11.38 0.55 -7.14
N GLN A 40 11.94 -0.43 -7.86
CA GLN A 40 11.24 -1.69 -8.14
C GLN A 40 10.81 -2.41 -6.86
N LEU A 41 11.70 -2.51 -5.86
CA LEU A 41 11.37 -3.11 -4.56
C LEU A 41 10.27 -2.33 -3.81
N ARG A 42 10.33 -0.99 -3.83
CA ARG A 42 9.29 -0.14 -3.23
C ARG A 42 7.94 -0.33 -3.92
N LEU A 43 7.91 -0.41 -5.24
CA LEU A 43 6.69 -0.67 -6.02
C LEU A 43 6.12 -2.06 -5.70
N ALA A 44 6.96 -3.09 -5.60
CA ALA A 44 6.52 -4.42 -5.20
C ALA A 44 5.95 -4.44 -3.77
N ALA A 45 6.59 -3.73 -2.84
CA ALA A 45 6.09 -3.59 -1.47
C ALA A 45 4.74 -2.85 -1.42
N LEU A 46 4.57 -1.82 -2.24
CA LEU A 46 3.30 -1.09 -2.37
C LEU A 46 2.19 -2.02 -2.90
N LYS A 47 2.43 -2.72 -4.01
CA LYS A 47 1.47 -3.69 -4.57
C LYS A 47 1.08 -4.76 -3.55
N ARG A 48 2.03 -5.26 -2.76
CA ARG A 48 1.75 -6.20 -1.67
C ARG A 48 0.84 -5.56 -0.62
N ALA A 49 1.11 -4.33 -0.19
CA ALA A 49 0.29 -3.65 0.80
C ALA A 49 -1.14 -3.37 0.29
N GLU A 50 -1.30 -3.06 -0.99
CA GLU A 50 -2.60 -2.92 -1.66
C GLU A 50 -3.38 -4.23 -1.66
N ALA A 51 -2.77 -5.32 -2.14
CA ALA A 51 -3.40 -6.64 -2.14
C ALA A 51 -3.78 -7.11 -0.73
N GLU A 52 -2.94 -6.84 0.27
CA GLU A 52 -3.23 -7.18 1.67
C GLU A 52 -4.41 -6.38 2.24
N ARG A 53 -4.57 -5.11 1.86
CA ARG A 53 -5.77 -4.32 2.22
C ARG A 53 -7.02 -4.88 1.56
N GLU A 54 -6.94 -5.17 0.26
CA GLU A 54 -8.06 -5.74 -0.50
C GLU A 54 -8.52 -7.08 0.09
N ILE A 55 -7.58 -7.98 0.42
CA ILE A 55 -7.89 -9.23 1.11
C ILE A 55 -8.57 -8.98 2.45
N ALA A 56 -8.07 -8.04 3.26
CA ALA A 56 -8.66 -7.74 4.56
C ALA A 56 -10.11 -7.22 4.43
N GLU A 57 -10.38 -6.35 3.46
CA GLU A 57 -11.72 -5.85 3.17
C GLU A 57 -12.66 -6.95 2.67
N ALA A 58 -12.19 -7.81 1.76
CA ALA A 58 -12.93 -8.95 1.27
C ALA A 58 -13.26 -9.95 2.40
N VAL A 59 -12.32 -10.20 3.31
CA VAL A 59 -12.54 -11.04 4.50
C VAL A 59 -13.60 -10.40 5.41
N ALA A 60 -13.55 -9.09 5.65
CA ALA A 60 -14.55 -8.40 6.45
C ALA A 60 -15.95 -8.49 5.82
N ASN A 61 -16.05 -8.31 4.50
CA ASN A 61 -17.30 -8.51 3.73
C ASN A 61 -17.81 -9.95 3.87
N ALA A 62 -16.95 -10.94 3.66
CA ALA A 62 -17.32 -12.35 3.78
C ALA A 62 -17.82 -12.71 5.19
N ARG A 63 -17.18 -12.15 6.23
CA ARG A 63 -17.61 -12.33 7.63
C ARG A 63 -18.95 -11.68 7.93
N ARG A 64 -19.25 -10.51 7.36
CA ARG A 64 -20.57 -9.87 7.47
C ARG A 64 -21.68 -10.69 6.80
N SER A 65 -21.34 -11.46 5.76
CA SER A 65 -22.24 -12.40 5.10
C SER A 65 -22.20 -13.81 5.72
N ASP A 66 -21.84 -13.92 6.99
CA ASP A 66 -21.78 -15.18 7.77
C ASP A 66 -20.86 -16.29 7.21
N THR A 67 -19.96 -15.98 6.29
CA THR A 67 -19.04 -16.96 5.70
C THR A 67 -18.10 -17.50 6.78
N SER A 68 -18.04 -18.82 6.95
CA SER A 68 -17.20 -19.45 7.98
C SER A 68 -15.70 -19.16 7.78
N TRP A 69 -14.96 -19.06 8.88
CA TRP A 69 -13.49 -18.94 8.85
C TRP A 69 -12.82 -20.06 8.07
N LYS A 70 -13.38 -21.28 8.11
CA LYS A 70 -12.88 -22.42 7.32
C LYS A 70 -12.92 -22.13 5.81
N ALA A 71 -14.04 -21.61 5.31
CA ALA A 71 -14.20 -21.26 3.90
C ALA A 71 -13.30 -20.08 3.51
N ILE A 72 -13.21 -19.06 4.37
CA ILE A 72 -12.31 -17.92 4.14
C ILE A 72 -10.86 -18.35 4.07
N GLY A 73 -10.40 -19.18 5.02
CA GLY A 73 -9.05 -19.71 5.03
C GLY A 73 -8.72 -20.46 3.75
N ALA A 74 -9.62 -21.35 3.31
CA ALA A 74 -9.46 -22.08 2.06
C ALA A 74 -9.34 -21.14 0.84
N ALA A 75 -10.15 -20.08 0.77
CA ALA A 75 -10.11 -19.10 -0.33
C ALA A 75 -8.78 -18.32 -0.40
N VAL A 76 -8.17 -18.00 0.74
CA VAL A 76 -6.88 -17.26 0.78
C VAL A 76 -5.66 -18.18 0.90
N GLY A 77 -5.83 -19.50 0.76
CA GLY A 77 -4.74 -20.47 0.76
C GLY A 77 -4.11 -20.73 2.13
N THR A 78 -4.87 -20.60 3.22
CA THR A 78 -4.40 -20.85 4.59
C THR A 78 -5.42 -21.64 5.42
N SER A 79 -5.10 -21.96 6.68
CA SER A 79 -6.09 -22.59 7.56
C SER A 79 -7.13 -21.55 8.02
N GLY A 80 -8.35 -22.01 8.33
CA GLY A 80 -9.38 -21.10 8.83
C GLY A 80 -8.99 -20.42 10.15
N GLU A 81 -8.25 -21.13 11.00
CA GLU A 81 -7.74 -20.58 12.26
C GLU A 81 -6.65 -19.53 12.01
N ALA A 82 -5.73 -19.75 11.06
CA ALA A 82 -4.74 -18.76 10.66
C ALA A 82 -5.39 -17.50 10.06
N ALA A 83 -6.43 -17.67 9.24
CA ALA A 83 -7.22 -16.55 8.71
C ALA A 83 -7.91 -15.77 9.84
N ARG A 84 -8.52 -16.46 10.80
CA ARG A 84 -9.17 -15.83 11.96
C ARG A 84 -8.17 -15.03 12.80
N GLN A 85 -7.00 -15.58 13.10
CA GLN A 85 -5.98 -14.88 13.89
C GLN A 85 -5.46 -13.63 13.18
N ARG A 86 -5.28 -13.71 11.85
CA ARG A 86 -4.75 -12.61 11.04
C ARG A 86 -5.76 -11.48 10.79
N TYR A 87 -7.01 -11.83 10.47
CA TYR A 87 -8.02 -10.87 10.02
C TYR A 87 -9.13 -10.62 11.05
N GLY A 88 -9.26 -11.45 12.09
CA GLY A 88 -10.36 -11.37 13.05
C GLY A 88 -10.44 -10.07 13.83
N LYS A 89 -9.32 -9.37 14.05
CA LYS A 89 -9.30 -8.03 14.69
C LYS A 89 -9.72 -6.89 13.75
N ARG A 90 -9.73 -7.13 12.44
CA ARG A 90 -10.09 -6.15 11.39
C ARG A 90 -11.48 -6.39 10.81
N ALA A 91 -12.03 -7.58 11.01
CA ALA A 91 -13.32 -8.01 10.49
C ALA A 91 -14.49 -7.84 11.48
N SER A 92 -14.22 -7.30 12.69
CA SER A 92 -15.22 -6.96 13.70
C SER A 92 -15.85 -5.60 13.45
#